data_AF-A0A7Y9XA25-F1
#
_entry.id   AF-A0A7Y9XA25-F1
#
_cell.length_a   1.000
_cell.length_b   1.000
_cell.length_c   1.000
_cell.angle_alpha   90.00
_cell.angle_beta   90.00
_cell.angle_gamma   90.00
#
_symmetry.space_group_name_H-M   'P 1'
#
loop_
_entity.id
_entity.type
_entity.pdbx_description
1 polymer ?
#
loop_
_entity_poly.entity_id
_entity_poly.type
_entity_poly.pdbx_seq_one_letter_code
_entity_poly.pdbx_strand_id
1 'polypeptide(L)'
;MRILDEAPEGWTRIVYTEKAVIDHSNGLTVVESEDGTTRRKSPPSGMGMIINELRAGMYQEGKGTWFSFEYVITRPGKFDVTYDYDEDPGITFPTAFGFTNDLAFFPRNDEYMTDWLREELQEEAEGRVMGQPMRHRGPALIRLHHRPHLRPRSRGATGEPSCRDPHRRAPTSRTVPVIRTRTVLLVPDR
;
A
#
# COMPACT_ATOMS: atom_id res chain seq x y z
N MET A 1 14.47 -17.84 0.48
CA MET A 1 15.21 -16.69 -0.06
C MET A 1 14.56 -15.42 0.47
N ARG A 2 15.31 -14.48 1.06
CA ARG A 2 14.78 -13.24 1.65
C ARG A 2 15.19 -12.03 0.79
N ILE A 3 14.37 -10.97 0.75
CA ILE A 3 14.61 -9.75 -0.04
C ILE A 3 16.02 -9.15 0.15
N LEU A 4 16.56 -9.22 1.37
CA LEU A 4 17.89 -8.71 1.69
C LEU A 4 19.04 -9.57 1.11
N ASP A 5 18.80 -10.84 0.85
CA ASP A 5 19.83 -11.75 0.31
C ASP A 5 20.16 -11.40 -1.16
N GLU A 6 19.27 -10.68 -1.87
CA GLU A 6 19.45 -10.27 -3.27
C GLU A 6 19.79 -8.76 -3.43
N ALA A 7 20.03 -8.09 -2.32
CA ALA A 7 20.38 -6.68 -2.31
C ALA A 7 21.81 -6.48 -2.89
N PRO A 8 22.00 -5.59 -3.88
CA PRO A 8 23.33 -5.33 -4.44
C PRO A 8 24.22 -4.63 -3.41
N GLU A 9 25.54 -4.73 -3.56
CA GLU A 9 26.46 -3.93 -2.75
C GLU A 9 26.16 -2.42 -2.86
N GLY A 10 26.36 -1.67 -1.77
CA GLY A 10 26.09 -0.22 -1.73
C GLY A 10 24.61 0.19 -1.76
N TRP A 11 23.67 -0.72 -1.49
CA TRP A 11 22.25 -0.35 -1.35
C TRP A 11 21.98 0.47 -0.08
N THR A 12 21.12 1.49 -0.17
CA THR A 12 20.73 2.35 0.97
C THR A 12 19.27 2.17 1.36
N ARG A 13 18.40 1.93 0.38
CA ARG A 13 16.96 1.73 0.58
C ARG A 13 16.39 0.69 -0.37
N ILE A 14 15.50 -0.16 0.13
CA ILE A 14 14.74 -1.14 -0.66
C ILE A 14 13.26 -0.91 -0.40
N VAL A 15 12.47 -0.81 -1.45
CA VAL A 15 11.01 -0.80 -1.37
C VAL A 15 10.48 -2.02 -2.10
N TYR A 16 9.73 -2.85 -1.39
CA TYR A 16 8.97 -3.93 -1.97
C TYR A 16 7.48 -3.62 -1.84
N THR A 17 6.78 -3.59 -2.97
CA THR A 17 5.33 -3.41 -3.00
C THR A 17 4.68 -4.64 -3.56
N GLU A 18 3.61 -5.09 -2.93
CA GLU A 18 2.78 -6.20 -3.40
C GLU A 18 1.34 -5.73 -3.55
N LYS A 19 0.67 -6.23 -4.59
CA LYS A 19 -0.79 -6.15 -4.76
C LYS A 19 -1.29 -7.58 -4.92
N ALA A 20 -2.35 -7.94 -4.21
CA ALA A 20 -2.82 -9.31 -4.23
C ALA A 20 -4.33 -9.44 -4.02
N VAL A 21 -4.88 -10.44 -4.70
CA VAL A 21 -6.16 -11.10 -4.45
C VAL A 21 -5.90 -12.62 -4.46
N ILE A 22 -6.89 -13.44 -4.15
CA ILE A 22 -6.78 -14.89 -4.35
C ILE A 22 -6.36 -15.20 -5.79
N ASP A 23 -5.42 -16.15 -5.94
CA ASP A 23 -4.83 -16.63 -7.19
C ASP A 23 -4.10 -15.59 -8.06
N HIS A 24 -3.95 -14.35 -7.58
CA HIS A 24 -3.17 -13.33 -8.29
C HIS A 24 -2.39 -12.43 -7.33
N SER A 25 -1.09 -12.33 -7.57
CA SER A 25 -0.25 -11.36 -6.87
C SER A 25 0.75 -10.75 -7.84
N ASN A 26 1.06 -9.47 -7.61
CA ASN A 26 2.03 -8.72 -8.40
C ASN A 26 2.93 -7.91 -7.47
N GLY A 27 4.21 -8.27 -7.49
CA GLY A 27 5.22 -7.65 -6.68
C GLY A 27 6.23 -6.85 -7.50
N LEU A 28 6.72 -5.75 -6.92
CA LEU A 28 7.80 -4.95 -7.47
C LEU A 28 8.81 -4.63 -6.37
N THR A 29 10.09 -4.86 -6.66
CA THR A 29 11.19 -4.40 -5.81
C THR A 29 11.89 -3.22 -6.46
N VAL A 30 12.09 -2.14 -5.71
CA VAL A 30 12.91 -0.99 -6.10
C VAL A 30 14.06 -0.88 -5.13
N VAL A 31 15.28 -0.85 -5.64
CA VAL A 31 16.51 -0.69 -4.85
C VAL A 31 17.12 0.66 -5.17
N GLU A 32 17.45 1.42 -4.12
CA GLU A 32 18.20 2.67 -4.18
C GLU A 32 19.63 2.43 -3.70
N SER A 33 20.61 2.95 -4.45
CA SER A 33 22.04 2.83 -4.16
C SER A 33 22.59 4.11 -3.49
N GLU A 34 23.82 4.04 -2.96
CA GLU A 34 24.51 5.20 -2.36
C GLU A 34 24.73 6.37 -3.33
N ASP A 35 24.89 6.08 -4.63
CA ASP A 35 25.02 7.08 -5.69
C ASP A 35 23.68 7.74 -6.09
N GLY A 36 22.58 7.37 -5.42
CA GLY A 36 21.23 7.88 -5.68
C GLY A 36 20.52 7.22 -6.87
N THR A 37 21.15 6.25 -7.54
CA THR A 37 20.50 5.51 -8.62
C THR A 37 19.43 4.57 -8.08
N THR A 38 18.39 4.33 -8.89
CA THR A 38 17.31 3.39 -8.54
C THR A 38 17.16 2.32 -9.60
N ARG A 39 16.92 1.08 -9.17
CA ARG A 39 16.73 -0.06 -10.06
C ARG A 39 15.48 -0.85 -9.67
N ARG A 40 14.62 -1.09 -10.65
CA ARG A 40 13.50 -2.02 -10.54
C ARG A 40 13.99 -3.46 -10.71
N LYS A 41 13.53 -4.35 -9.84
CA LYS A 41 13.79 -5.79 -9.86
C LYS A 41 12.47 -6.55 -9.68
N SER A 42 12.41 -7.74 -10.27
CA SER A 42 11.38 -8.71 -9.90
C SER A 42 11.58 -9.14 -8.45
N PRO A 43 10.51 -9.46 -7.71
CA PRO A 43 10.62 -10.07 -6.39
C PRO A 43 11.32 -11.44 -6.47
N PRO A 44 11.91 -11.91 -5.35
CA PRO A 44 12.43 -13.27 -5.24
C PRO A 44 11.39 -14.33 -5.65
N SER A 45 11.86 -15.45 -6.20
CA SER A 45 10.98 -16.58 -6.49
C SER A 45 10.38 -17.17 -5.21
N GLY A 46 9.14 -17.66 -5.31
CA GLY A 46 8.43 -18.28 -4.17
C GLY A 46 7.77 -17.30 -3.20
N MET A 47 7.83 -15.98 -3.45
CA MET A 47 7.13 -14.98 -2.63
C MET A 47 5.62 -15.22 -2.56
N GLY A 48 4.99 -15.75 -3.60
CA GLY A 48 3.53 -15.97 -3.64
C GLY A 48 2.98 -16.80 -2.48
N MET A 49 3.67 -17.87 -2.06
CA MET A 49 3.23 -18.66 -0.89
C MET A 49 3.31 -17.86 0.41
N ILE A 50 4.40 -17.13 0.61
CA ILE A 50 4.59 -16.25 1.78
C ILE A 50 3.52 -15.16 1.80
N ILE A 51 3.18 -14.60 0.64
CA ILE A 51 2.12 -13.61 0.50
C ILE A 51 0.76 -14.20 0.88
N ASN A 52 0.43 -15.40 0.39
CA ASN A 52 -0.84 -16.06 0.72
C ASN A 52 -0.95 -16.36 2.23
N GLU A 53 0.12 -16.86 2.85
CA GLU A 53 0.19 -17.09 4.30
C GLU A 53 0.01 -15.77 5.08
N LEU A 54 0.66 -14.69 4.64
CA LEU A 54 0.53 -13.38 5.26
C LEU A 54 -0.89 -12.81 5.12
N ARG A 55 -1.52 -12.96 3.95
CA ARG A 55 -2.92 -12.56 3.73
C ARG A 55 -3.87 -13.30 4.68
N ALA A 56 -3.69 -14.62 4.80
CA ALA A 56 -4.49 -15.44 5.71
C ALA A 56 -4.25 -15.07 7.18
N GLY A 57 -2.99 -14.89 7.59
CA GLY A 57 -2.64 -14.52 8.96
C GLY A 57 -3.06 -13.10 9.37
N MET A 58 -3.29 -12.21 8.41
CA MET A 58 -3.74 -10.83 8.65
C MET A 58 -5.23 -10.61 8.37
N TYR A 59 -5.95 -11.67 7.99
CA TYR A 59 -7.39 -11.61 7.84
C TYR A 59 -8.04 -11.20 9.17
N GLN A 60 -8.97 -10.25 9.07
CA GLN A 60 -9.79 -9.79 10.18
C GLN A 60 -11.25 -10.12 9.88
N GLU A 61 -11.90 -10.84 10.80
CA GLU A 61 -13.29 -11.26 10.63
C GLU A 61 -14.20 -10.06 10.35
N GLY A 62 -15.01 -10.16 9.29
CA GLY A 62 -15.90 -9.10 8.84
C GLY A 62 -15.19 -7.88 8.21
N LYS A 63 -13.87 -7.73 8.30
CA LYS A 63 -13.13 -6.63 7.65
C LYS A 63 -12.39 -7.08 6.39
N GLY A 64 -12.07 -8.37 6.28
CA GLY A 64 -11.26 -8.91 5.19
C GLY A 64 -9.76 -8.82 5.47
N THR A 65 -8.95 -9.04 4.44
CA THR A 65 -7.49 -8.88 4.47
C THR A 65 -7.05 -7.69 3.61
N TRP A 66 -5.78 -7.31 3.64
CA TRP A 66 -5.25 -6.19 2.87
C TRP A 66 -5.29 -6.47 1.35
N PHE A 67 -5.32 -5.45 0.49
CA PHE A 67 -5.21 -5.58 -0.98
C PHE A 67 -3.80 -5.25 -1.49
N SER A 68 -3.07 -4.39 -0.79
CA SER A 68 -1.67 -4.14 -1.08
C SER A 68 -0.86 -3.93 0.19
N PHE A 69 0.47 -4.04 0.07
CA PHE A 69 1.37 -3.55 1.10
C PHE A 69 2.64 -2.95 0.51
N GLU A 70 3.28 -2.09 1.29
CA GLU A 70 4.61 -1.55 1.04
C GLU A 70 5.53 -1.93 2.21
N TYR A 71 6.65 -2.57 1.88
CA TYR A 71 7.73 -2.89 2.79
C TYR A 71 8.98 -2.10 2.43
N VAL A 72 9.37 -1.18 3.29
CA VAL A 72 10.52 -0.30 3.12
C VAL A 72 11.62 -0.73 4.07
N ILE A 73 12.81 -0.99 3.56
CA ILE A 73 14.02 -1.23 4.34
C ILE A 73 14.99 -0.08 4.07
N THR A 74 15.59 0.49 5.12
CA THR A 74 16.56 1.58 5.03
C THR A 74 17.76 1.28 5.92
N ARG A 75 18.98 1.44 5.38
CA ARG A 75 20.19 1.26 6.18
C ARG A 75 20.37 2.38 7.22
N PRO A 76 21.00 2.08 8.39
CA PRO A 76 21.21 0.74 8.94
C PRO A 76 19.96 0.23 9.68
N GLY A 77 19.56 -1.01 9.40
CA GLY A 77 18.65 -1.81 10.23
C GLY A 77 17.21 -1.34 10.42
N LYS A 78 16.73 -0.32 9.70
CA LYS A 78 15.34 0.17 9.82
C LYS A 78 14.44 -0.45 8.78
N PHE A 79 13.22 -0.78 9.18
CA PHE A 79 12.17 -1.02 8.21
C PHE A 79 10.80 -0.52 8.67
N ASP A 80 9.92 -0.36 7.69
CA ASP A 80 8.53 -0.01 7.84
C ASP A 80 7.69 -0.89 6.92
N VAL A 81 6.57 -1.42 7.43
CA VAL A 81 5.55 -2.07 6.60
C VAL A 81 4.26 -1.28 6.71
N THR A 82 3.59 -1.04 5.60
CA THR A 82 2.25 -0.43 5.52
C THR A 82 1.35 -1.35 4.71
N TYR A 83 0.17 -1.67 5.25
CA TYR A 83 -0.86 -2.46 4.57
C TYR A 83 -2.04 -1.56 4.21
N ASP A 84 -2.60 -1.78 3.03
CA ASP A 84 -3.78 -1.09 2.55
C ASP A 84 -4.95 -2.06 2.41
N TYR A 85 -6.05 -1.76 3.08
CA TYR A 85 -7.28 -2.55 3.07
C TYR A 85 -8.37 -1.93 2.20
N ASP A 86 -8.22 -0.66 1.84
CA ASP A 86 -9.34 0.22 1.53
C ASP A 86 -9.15 0.98 0.20
N GLU A 87 -7.92 1.18 -0.27
CA GLU A 87 -7.66 1.84 -1.55
C GLU A 87 -7.60 0.83 -2.70
N ASP A 88 -8.04 1.26 -3.88
CA ASP A 88 -7.97 0.49 -5.13
C ASP A 88 -6.49 0.17 -5.44
N PRO A 89 -6.07 -1.11 -5.41
CA PRO A 89 -4.69 -1.47 -5.68
C PRO A 89 -4.32 -1.25 -7.16
N GLY A 90 -5.27 -1.02 -8.07
CA GLY A 90 -5.03 -0.92 -9.50
C GLY A 90 -4.46 -2.23 -10.05
N ILE A 91 -5.08 -3.35 -9.68
CA ILE A 91 -4.80 -4.67 -10.27
C ILE A 91 -5.46 -4.70 -11.64
N THR A 92 -4.67 -4.94 -12.69
CA THR A 92 -5.13 -4.78 -14.09
C THR A 92 -5.02 -6.04 -14.94
N PHE A 93 -4.54 -7.15 -14.38
CA PHE A 93 -4.41 -8.43 -15.09
C PHE A 93 -5.61 -9.34 -14.78
N PRO A 94 -6.08 -10.16 -15.73
CA PRO A 94 -7.42 -10.69 -15.71
C PRO A 94 -7.54 -11.83 -14.70
N THR A 95 -8.09 -11.52 -13.56
CA THR A 95 -8.90 -12.47 -12.81
C THR A 95 -10.34 -12.02 -13.04
N ALA A 96 -11.07 -12.69 -13.95
CA ALA A 96 -12.46 -12.34 -14.25
C ALA A 96 -13.36 -12.31 -13.00
N PHE A 97 -12.91 -12.96 -11.92
CA PHE A 97 -13.57 -13.07 -10.62
C PHE A 97 -12.55 -12.91 -9.48
N GLY A 98 -11.51 -12.08 -9.66
CA GLY A 98 -10.45 -11.96 -8.66
C GLY A 98 -10.96 -11.44 -7.34
N PHE A 99 -11.73 -10.35 -7.39
CA PHE A 99 -12.30 -9.74 -6.19
C PHE A 99 -13.46 -10.56 -5.64
N THR A 100 -14.29 -11.13 -6.51
CA THR A 100 -15.35 -12.08 -6.12
C THR A 100 -14.77 -13.27 -5.35
N ASN A 101 -13.70 -13.90 -5.88
CA ASN A 101 -13.02 -15.00 -5.20
C ASN A 101 -12.36 -14.53 -3.91
N ASP A 102 -11.68 -13.37 -3.91
CA ASP A 102 -11.04 -12.83 -2.71
C ASP A 102 -12.02 -12.68 -1.55
N LEU A 103 -13.23 -12.18 -1.82
CA LEU A 103 -14.29 -12.03 -0.81
C LEU A 103 -14.88 -13.35 -0.32
N ALA A 104 -14.80 -14.43 -1.11
CA ALA A 104 -15.21 -15.75 -0.64
C ALA A 104 -14.25 -16.28 0.45
N PHE A 105 -12.97 -15.96 0.37
CA PHE A 105 -11.96 -16.37 1.36
C PHE A 105 -11.78 -15.34 2.49
N PHE A 106 -11.94 -14.05 2.19
CA PHE A 106 -11.75 -12.94 3.13
C PHE A 106 -13.00 -12.05 3.18
N PRO A 107 -14.11 -12.56 3.74
CA PRO A 107 -15.38 -11.86 3.69
C PRO A 107 -15.33 -10.53 4.45
N ARG A 108 -16.08 -9.56 3.92
CA ARG A 108 -16.19 -8.20 4.42
C ARG A 108 -17.64 -7.85 4.70
N ASN A 109 -17.88 -7.18 5.81
CA ASN A 109 -19.13 -6.54 6.16
C ASN A 109 -19.31 -5.30 5.29
N ASP A 110 -20.56 -4.87 5.13
CA ASP A 110 -20.90 -3.73 4.27
C ASP A 110 -20.16 -2.44 4.60
N GLU A 111 -19.76 -2.22 5.86
CA GLU A 111 -19.00 -1.03 6.29
C GLU A 111 -17.55 -1.01 5.79
N TYR A 112 -16.98 -2.18 5.44
CA TYR A 112 -15.62 -2.34 4.91
C TYR A 112 -15.59 -2.61 3.40
N MET A 113 -16.75 -2.50 2.76
CA MET A 113 -16.93 -2.63 1.32
C MET A 113 -16.91 -1.24 0.69
N THR A 114 -15.75 -0.85 0.15
CA THR A 114 -15.49 0.46 -0.46
C THR A 114 -16.20 0.62 -1.81
N ASP A 115 -16.40 1.87 -2.23
CA ASP A 115 -17.11 2.18 -3.49
C ASP A 115 -16.44 1.54 -4.71
N TRP A 116 -15.11 1.60 -4.78
CA TRP A 116 -14.36 1.00 -5.89
C TRP A 116 -14.52 -0.52 -5.93
N LEU A 117 -14.54 -1.19 -4.78
CA LEU A 117 -14.65 -2.65 -4.71
C LEU A 117 -16.05 -3.09 -5.13
N ARG A 118 -17.08 -2.35 -4.73
CA ARG A 118 -18.46 -2.59 -5.17
C ARG A 118 -18.61 -2.40 -6.68
N GLU A 119 -18.00 -1.35 -7.23
CA GLU A 119 -17.99 -1.10 -8.68
C GLU A 119 -17.30 -2.24 -9.43
N GLU A 120 -16.12 -2.68 -8.96
CA GLU A 120 -15.38 -3.77 -9.58
C GLU A 120 -16.16 -5.09 -9.59
N LEU A 121 -16.81 -5.45 -8.46
CA LEU A 121 -17.66 -6.64 -8.38
C LEU A 121 -18.86 -6.57 -9.32
N GLN A 122 -19.44 -5.38 -9.51
CA GLN A 122 -20.50 -5.17 -10.48
C GLN A 122 -19.98 -5.37 -11.92
N GLU A 123 -18.78 -4.87 -12.23
CA GLU A 123 -18.15 -5.07 -13.53
C GLU A 123 -17.78 -6.54 -13.80
N GLU A 124 -17.29 -7.26 -12.78
CA GLU A 124 -17.06 -8.71 -12.82
C GLU A 124 -18.38 -9.46 -13.09
N ALA A 125 -19.44 -9.16 -12.34
CA ALA A 125 -20.76 -9.80 -12.48
C ALA A 125 -21.41 -9.57 -13.84
N GLU A 126 -21.21 -8.39 -14.43
CA GLU A 126 -21.70 -8.07 -15.77
C GLU A 126 -20.79 -8.58 -16.90
N GLY A 127 -19.66 -9.21 -16.57
CA GLY A 127 -18.68 -9.71 -17.54
C GLY A 127 -17.96 -8.61 -18.32
N ARG A 128 -18.00 -7.36 -17.85
CA ARG A 128 -17.36 -6.21 -18.53
C ARG A 128 -15.84 -6.24 -18.47
N VAL A 129 -15.27 -6.95 -17.50
CA VAL A 129 -13.82 -7.13 -17.34
C VAL A 129 -13.19 -7.79 -18.58
N MET A 130 -13.96 -8.55 -19.38
CA MET A 130 -13.47 -9.28 -20.56
C MET A 130 -13.59 -8.51 -21.89
N GLY A 131 -13.94 -7.21 -21.90
CA GLY A 131 -14.33 -6.53 -23.15
C GLY A 131 -14.01 -5.05 -23.35
N GLN A 132 -13.35 -4.33 -22.42
CA GLN A 132 -13.00 -2.91 -22.62
C GLN A 132 -11.49 -2.66 -22.61
N PRO A 133 -10.97 -1.75 -23.46
CA PRO A 133 -9.59 -1.30 -23.32
C PRO A 133 -9.44 -0.60 -21.96
N MET A 134 -8.44 -1.06 -21.20
CA MET A 134 -8.05 -0.57 -19.88
C MET A 134 -8.39 0.91 -19.66
N ARG A 135 -9.30 1.17 -18.72
CA ARG A 135 -9.38 2.51 -18.13
C ARG A 135 -8.07 2.73 -17.39
N HIS A 136 -7.30 3.72 -17.82
CA HIS A 136 -6.22 4.27 -16.99
C HIS A 136 -6.86 4.96 -15.78
N ARG A 137 -7.31 4.19 -14.79
CA ARG A 137 -7.38 4.70 -13.42
C ARG A 137 -5.93 4.95 -13.05
N GLY A 138 -5.55 6.23 -13.06
CA GLY A 138 -4.19 6.65 -12.77
C GLY A 138 -3.72 5.99 -11.48
N PRO A 139 -2.47 5.51 -11.41
CA PRO A 139 -1.99 4.86 -10.21
C PRO A 139 -2.22 5.81 -9.03
N ALA A 140 -2.74 5.29 -7.92
CA ALA A 140 -2.42 5.89 -6.63
C ALA A 140 -0.90 6.00 -6.62
N LEU A 141 -0.39 7.23 -6.73
CA LEU A 141 1.03 7.47 -6.59
C LEU A 141 1.38 6.89 -5.23
N ILE A 142 2.11 5.78 -5.25
CA ILE A 142 2.87 5.34 -4.09
C ILE A 142 3.77 6.53 -3.80
N ARG A 143 3.30 7.39 -2.91
CA ARG A 143 4.01 8.57 -2.49
C ARG A 143 5.13 7.99 -1.68
N LEU A 144 6.28 7.76 -2.31
CA LEU A 144 7.54 7.67 -1.60
C LEU A 144 7.60 8.94 -0.76
N HIS A 145 7.20 8.81 0.51
CA HIS A 145 7.29 9.90 1.45
C HIS A 145 8.79 10.06 1.72
N HIS A 146 9.45 10.80 0.83
CA HIS A 146 10.74 11.39 1.11
C HIS A 146 10.49 12.35 2.28
N ARG A 147 10.81 11.92 3.50
CA ARG A 147 10.86 12.85 4.62
C ARG A 147 12.07 13.76 4.38
N PRO A 148 11.90 15.09 4.18
CA PRO A 148 13.03 15.98 4.31
C PRO A 148 13.44 16.01 5.79
N HIS A 149 14.76 15.96 6.03
CA HIS A 149 15.34 16.10 7.36
C HIS A 149 14.90 17.43 7.98
N LEU A 150 14.17 17.35 9.11
CA LEU A 150 13.88 18.51 9.93
C LEU A 150 15.19 18.98 10.58
N ARG A 151 15.70 20.14 10.16
CA ARG A 151 16.69 20.89 10.96
C ARG A 151 16.03 21.44 12.22
N PRO A 152 16.71 21.48 13.37
CA PRO A 152 16.16 22.06 14.59
C PRO A 152 16.01 23.58 14.40
N ARG A 153 14.78 24.09 14.59
CA ARG A 153 14.48 25.53 14.54
C ARG A 153 14.70 26.12 15.93
N SER A 154 15.58 27.11 16.01
CA SER A 154 15.81 27.94 17.19
C SER A 154 14.56 28.77 17.53
N ARG A 155 14.30 28.93 18.83
CA ARG A 155 13.21 29.73 19.39
C ARG A 155 13.40 31.22 19.13
N GLY A 156 12.32 31.90 18.77
CA GLY A 156 12.17 33.35 18.86
C GLY A 156 10.68 33.70 18.80
N ALA A 157 10.12 34.09 19.95
CA ALA A 157 8.82 34.77 20.07
C ALA A 157 8.89 36.13 19.35
N THR A 158 7.82 36.77 18.86
CA THR A 158 6.67 37.32 19.60
C THR A 158 5.71 37.93 18.56
N GLY A 159 4.39 37.94 18.79
CA GLY A 159 3.44 38.77 18.03
C GLY A 159 2.02 38.21 17.95
N GLU A 160 1.11 38.83 18.71
CA GLU A 160 -0.29 38.46 18.98
C GLU A 160 -1.29 39.14 17.97
N PRO A 161 -2.64 39.08 18.11
CA PRO A 161 -3.54 38.50 17.10
C PRO A 161 -4.62 39.46 16.54
N SER A 162 -5.27 39.11 15.42
CA SER A 162 -6.55 39.68 14.91
C SER A 162 -6.93 38.96 13.60
N CYS A 163 -8.16 38.63 13.19
CA CYS A 163 -9.53 38.78 13.68
C CYS A 163 -10.39 37.68 13.00
N ARG A 164 -11.56 37.37 13.57
CA ARG A 164 -12.51 36.33 13.13
C ARG A 164 -13.28 36.72 11.86
N ASP A 165 -13.70 35.72 11.07
CA ASP A 165 -14.87 35.79 10.19
C ASP A 165 -15.77 34.54 10.42
N PRO A 166 -17.07 34.68 10.77
CA PRO A 166 -17.87 33.58 11.30
C PRO A 166 -18.92 33.02 10.33
N HIS A 167 -18.66 32.76 9.04
CA HIS A 167 -19.66 32.05 8.21
C HIS A 167 -19.04 31.16 7.12
N ARG A 168 -18.76 29.89 7.45
CA ARG A 168 -18.76 28.81 6.46
C ARG A 168 -19.02 27.45 7.13
N ARG A 169 -20.27 26.97 7.05
CA ARG A 169 -20.55 25.54 7.24
C ARG A 169 -20.13 24.82 5.95
N ALA A 170 -19.14 23.94 6.05
CA ALA A 170 -18.80 22.97 5.02
C ALA A 170 -19.32 21.58 5.45
N PRO A 171 -19.73 20.72 4.50
CA PRO A 171 -20.28 19.40 4.82
C PRO A 171 -19.19 18.50 5.40
N THR A 172 -19.52 17.80 6.49
CA THR A 172 -18.67 16.78 7.10
C THR A 172 -18.66 15.54 6.20
N SER A 173 -17.73 15.47 5.25
CA SER A 173 -17.29 14.18 4.73
C SER A 173 -16.55 13.48 5.85
N ARG A 174 -17.15 12.41 6.38
CA ARG A 174 -16.59 11.62 7.46
C ARG A 174 -15.43 10.81 6.86
N THR A 175 -14.23 11.40 6.84
CA THR A 175 -13.01 10.68 6.49
C THR A 175 -12.86 9.51 7.45
N VAL A 176 -13.10 8.29 6.95
CA VAL A 176 -12.76 7.07 7.68
C VAL A 176 -11.23 7.08 7.83
N PRO A 177 -10.69 6.96 9.06
CA PRO A 177 -9.25 7.00 9.25
C PRO A 177 -8.60 5.81 8.55
N VAL A 178 -7.69 6.08 7.62
CA VAL A 178 -6.80 5.06 7.03
C VAL A 178 -5.99 4.44 8.16
N ILE A 179 -6.26 3.16 8.47
CA ILE A 179 -5.50 2.43 9.50
C ILE A 179 -4.17 2.01 8.88
N ARG A 180 -3.19 2.93 8.87
CA ARG A 180 -1.79 2.59 8.60
C ARG A 180 -1.23 1.86 9.81
N THR A 181 -1.31 0.53 9.80
CA THR A 181 -0.58 -0.27 10.79
C THR A 181 0.90 -0.20 10.44
N ARG A 182 1.67 0.56 11.24
CA ARG A 182 3.12 0.69 11.10
C ARG A 182 3.78 -0.26 12.09
N THR A 183 4.32 -1.37 11.60
CA THR A 183 5.19 -2.25 12.40
C THR A 183 6.64 -1.89 12.10
N VAL A 184 7.38 -1.48 13.14
CA VAL A 184 8.82 -1.22 13.08
C VAL A 184 9.52 -2.35 13.84
N LEU A 185 10.29 -3.20 13.18
CA LEU A 185 11.25 -4.08 13.86
C LEU A 185 12.67 -3.71 13.41
N LEU A 186 13.66 -4.09 14.21
CA LEU A 186 15.07 -3.88 13.89
C LEU A 186 15.57 -5.08 13.07
N VAL A 187 16.18 -4.83 11.91
CA VAL A 187 16.94 -5.87 11.20
C VAL A 187 18.36 -5.87 11.75
N PRO A 188 18.91 -7.01 12.21
CA PRO A 188 20.30 -7.09 12.61
C PRO A 188 21.23 -6.78 11.42
N ASP A 189 22.30 -6.05 11.68
CA ASP A 189 23.36 -5.80 10.68
C ASP A 189 23.94 -7.13 10.20
N ARG A 190 24.13 -7.26 8.89
CA ARG A 190 24.96 -8.31 8.28
C ARG A 190 26.25 -7.70 7.79
#